data_AF-A0A5A7RAS3-F1
#
_entry.id   AF-A0A5A7RAS3-F1
#
_cell.length_a   1.000
_cell.length_b   1.000
_cell.length_c   1.000
_cell.angle_alpha   90.00
_cell.angle_beta   90.00
_cell.angle_gamma   90.00
#
_symmetry.space_group_name_H-M   'P 1'
#
loop_
_entity.id
_entity.type
_entity.pdbx_description
1 polymer ?
#
loop_
_entity_poly.entity_id
_entity_poly.type
_entity_poly.pdbx_seq_one_letter_code
_entity_poly.pdbx_strand_id
1 'polypeptide(L)'
;MAWAISAATSILTCSSSYSNLLLPLNFWCPVQAQPKKPCFHARFSVISSKRNPNFICRAEKEYKFPDPIPEFADSESEKFKNHLLKKLSKKEDMFGDSIDEVVGICTQIFNNFLHTEYGGPGTLMVDPFIDMADTLNERGLPGGPQTARAAVKWAQAHVDEDWDEWTSS
;
A
#
# COMPACT_ATOMS: atom_id res chain seq x y z
N MET A 1 -35.64 -42.06 48.60
CA MET A 1 -35.06 -40.78 49.07
C MET A 1 -34.74 -39.96 47.84
N ALA A 2 -35.60 -39.02 47.49
CA ALA A 2 -35.43 -38.13 46.34
C ALA A 2 -35.64 -36.70 46.85
N TRP A 3 -34.60 -35.88 46.79
CA TRP A 3 -34.67 -34.46 47.12
C TRP A 3 -34.65 -33.65 45.83
N ALA A 4 -35.70 -32.86 45.67
CA ALA A 4 -35.79 -31.76 44.74
C ALA A 4 -35.35 -30.49 45.47
N ILE A 5 -34.51 -29.67 44.84
CA ILE A 5 -34.39 -28.23 45.15
C ILE A 5 -34.25 -27.47 43.83
N SER A 6 -35.01 -26.38 43.79
CA SER A 6 -35.27 -25.43 42.72
C SER A 6 -34.12 -24.45 42.47
N ALA A 7 -33.95 -24.00 41.22
CA ALA A 7 -33.46 -22.66 40.91
C ALA A 7 -34.05 -22.18 39.56
N ALA A 8 -34.57 -20.94 39.57
CA ALA A 8 -35.03 -20.17 38.42
C ALA A 8 -33.85 -19.88 37.45
N THR A 9 -33.99 -19.42 36.20
CA THR A 9 -34.68 -18.21 35.73
C THR A 9 -34.55 -18.16 34.18
N SER A 10 -35.60 -17.65 33.53
CA SER A 10 -35.62 -16.84 32.30
C SER A 10 -35.00 -17.34 30.97
N ILE A 11 -35.92 -17.65 30.06
CA ILE A 11 -35.92 -17.57 28.59
C ILE A 11 -34.75 -16.74 27.99
N LEU A 12 -33.88 -17.40 27.22
CA LEU A 12 -32.95 -16.75 26.29
C LEU A 12 -33.56 -16.73 24.88
N THR A 13 -34.29 -15.66 24.60
CA THR A 13 -34.47 -15.14 23.23
C THR A 13 -33.85 -13.75 23.19
N CYS A 14 -32.70 -13.61 22.56
CA CYS A 14 -32.10 -12.33 22.17
C CYS A 14 -31.43 -12.57 20.81
N SER A 15 -32.14 -12.32 19.72
CA SER A 15 -32.14 -11.04 18.99
C SER A 15 -30.74 -10.63 18.56
N SER A 16 -30.32 -11.16 17.41
CA SER A 16 -29.26 -10.58 16.59
C SER A 16 -29.70 -9.18 16.14
N SER A 17 -29.22 -8.16 16.85
CA SER A 17 -29.34 -6.77 16.43
C SER A 17 -28.39 -6.52 15.27
N TYR A 18 -28.87 -6.80 14.05
CA TYR A 18 -28.28 -6.20 12.85
C TYR A 18 -28.97 -4.86 12.66
N SER A 19 -28.23 -3.79 12.94
CA SER A 19 -28.65 -2.43 12.68
C SER A 19 -29.01 -2.27 11.20
N ASN A 20 -30.31 -2.17 10.94
CA ASN A 20 -30.85 -1.77 9.64
C ASN A 20 -30.49 -0.30 9.40
N LEU A 21 -29.45 -0.04 8.60
CA LEU A 21 -29.31 1.24 7.93
C LEU A 21 -30.22 1.23 6.70
N LEU A 22 -31.45 1.67 6.93
CA LEU A 22 -32.42 2.04 5.91
C LEU A 22 -31.89 3.27 5.16
N LEU A 23 -31.34 3.07 3.97
CA LEU A 23 -31.26 4.12 2.96
C LEU A 23 -32.55 4.05 2.11
N PRO A 24 -33.24 5.18 1.86
CA PRO A 24 -34.45 5.19 1.06
C PRO A 24 -34.09 4.93 -0.42
N LEU A 25 -34.41 3.72 -0.88
CA LEU A 25 -34.53 3.37 -2.28
C LEU A 25 -35.79 4.04 -2.83
N ASN A 26 -35.64 5.26 -3.34
CA ASN A 26 -36.60 5.85 -4.26
C ASN A 26 -35.83 6.44 -5.43
N PHE A 27 -35.55 5.63 -6.44
CA PHE A 27 -35.59 6.14 -7.81
C PHE A 27 -36.15 5.07 -8.74
N TRP A 28 -37.45 5.24 -8.96
CA TRP A 28 -38.22 4.84 -10.12
C TRP A 28 -37.38 4.89 -11.40
N CYS A 29 -37.16 3.74 -12.03
CA CYS A 29 -36.64 3.67 -13.38
C CYS A 29 -37.60 2.78 -14.19
N PRO A 30 -38.44 3.36 -15.05
CA PRO A 30 -39.32 2.56 -15.88
C PRO A 30 -38.65 2.24 -17.22
N VAL A 31 -38.89 1.00 -17.66
CA VAL A 31 -39.10 0.62 -19.06
C VAL A 31 -37.88 0.54 -20.00
N GLN A 32 -37.79 -0.65 -20.61
CA GLN A 32 -36.93 -1.04 -21.72
C GLN A 32 -37.08 -0.14 -22.95
N ALA A 33 -35.96 0.19 -23.59
CA ALA A 33 -35.87 0.35 -25.05
C ALA A 33 -34.46 0.03 -25.54
N GLN A 34 -34.33 -1.05 -26.32
CA GLN A 34 -33.17 -1.33 -27.18
C GLN A 34 -33.33 -0.55 -28.52
N PRO A 35 -32.38 -0.60 -29.47
CA PRO A 35 -31.24 0.29 -29.59
C PRO A 35 -31.31 1.12 -30.89
N LYS A 36 -31.06 2.44 -30.85
CA LYS A 36 -30.85 3.22 -32.07
C LYS A 36 -29.35 3.32 -32.36
N LYS A 37 -28.89 2.58 -33.36
CA LYS A 37 -27.54 2.69 -33.94
C LYS A 37 -27.39 4.09 -34.56
N PRO A 38 -26.47 4.94 -34.10
CA PRO A 38 -26.03 6.05 -34.91
C PRO A 38 -24.94 5.53 -35.87
N CYS A 39 -25.26 5.49 -37.16
CA CYS A 39 -24.24 5.42 -38.21
C CYS A 39 -23.47 6.75 -38.20
N PHE A 40 -22.45 6.84 -37.37
CA PHE A 40 -21.41 7.85 -37.58
C PHE A 40 -20.57 7.36 -38.76
N HIS A 41 -20.83 7.90 -39.95
CA HIS A 41 -19.81 7.93 -40.99
C HIS A 41 -18.69 8.84 -40.47
N ALA A 42 -17.80 8.28 -39.66
CA ALA A 42 -16.51 8.89 -39.37
C ALA A 42 -15.73 8.84 -40.68
N ARG A 43 -15.85 9.90 -41.50
CA ARG A 43 -14.81 10.20 -42.48
C ARG A 43 -13.58 10.52 -41.66
N PHE A 44 -12.73 9.52 -41.47
CA PHE A 44 -11.37 9.74 -41.05
C PHE A 44 -10.70 10.51 -42.19
N SER A 45 -10.76 11.84 -42.14
CA SER A 45 -9.85 12.65 -42.90
C SER A 45 -8.47 12.34 -42.34
N VAL A 46 -7.73 11.51 -43.06
CA VAL A 46 -6.29 11.32 -42.83
C VAL A 46 -5.65 12.67 -43.11
N ILE A 47 -5.61 13.53 -42.08
CA ILE A 47 -4.74 14.69 -42.10
C ILE A 47 -3.33 14.09 -42.06
N SER A 48 -2.73 13.97 -43.24
CA SER A 48 -1.32 13.67 -43.40
C SER A 48 -0.53 14.81 -42.76
N SER A 49 -0.37 14.74 -41.44
CA SER A 49 0.53 15.60 -40.69
C SER A 49 1.92 15.40 -41.29
N LYS A 50 2.45 16.45 -41.93
CA LYS A 50 3.83 16.47 -42.41
C LYS A 50 4.72 16.22 -41.20
N ARG A 51 5.24 14.99 -41.08
CA ARG A 51 6.19 14.62 -40.03
C ARG A 51 7.40 15.52 -40.17
N ASN A 52 7.59 16.46 -39.25
CA ASN A 52 8.80 17.22 -39.15
C ASN A 52 9.91 16.25 -38.69
N PRO A 53 10.94 15.95 -39.50
CA PRO A 53 11.93 14.92 -39.20
C PRO A 53 12.90 15.31 -38.07
N ASN A 54 12.72 16.48 -37.45
CA ASN A 54 13.68 17.07 -36.52
C ASN A 54 13.42 16.77 -35.04
N PHE A 55 12.46 15.90 -34.70
CA PHE A 55 12.35 15.37 -33.33
C PHE A 55 13.27 14.17 -33.15
N ILE A 56 14.58 14.41 -33.23
CA ILE A 56 15.59 13.43 -32.82
C ILE A 56 15.68 13.55 -31.29
N CYS A 57 15.07 12.62 -30.57
CA CYS A 57 15.33 12.40 -29.15
C CYS A 57 16.79 11.95 -29.01
N ARG A 58 17.71 12.90 -28.83
CA ARG A 58 19.11 12.61 -28.51
C ARG A 58 19.19 12.10 -27.07
N ALA A 59 19.07 10.78 -26.90
CA ALA A 59 19.55 10.09 -25.70
C ALA A 59 21.09 10.03 -25.74
N GLU A 60 21.76 11.19 -25.71
CA GLU A 60 23.24 11.29 -25.90
C GLU A 60 24.02 11.25 -24.59
N LYS A 61 23.34 11.19 -23.44
CA LYS A 61 23.97 10.90 -22.16
C LYS A 61 23.20 9.77 -21.50
N GLU A 62 23.83 8.61 -21.41
CA GLU A 62 23.39 7.55 -20.51
C GLU A 62 23.28 8.18 -19.11
N TYR A 63 22.05 8.33 -18.64
CA TYR A 63 21.78 8.87 -17.31
C TYR A 63 22.32 7.84 -16.32
N LYS A 64 23.44 8.19 -15.67
CA LYS A 64 24.00 7.37 -14.60
C LYS A 64 23.29 7.76 -13.33
N PHE A 65 22.59 6.78 -12.79
CA PHE A 65 22.00 6.89 -11.49
C PHE A 65 23.10 7.11 -10.44
N PRO A 66 22.91 8.02 -9.47
CA PRO A 66 23.88 8.19 -8.39
C PRO A 66 24.09 6.86 -7.68
N ASP A 67 25.33 6.59 -7.28
CA ASP A 67 25.61 5.44 -6.44
C ASP A 67 24.89 5.63 -5.08
N PRO A 68 24.31 4.56 -4.49
CA PRO A 68 23.69 4.62 -3.17
C PRO A 68 24.66 5.17 -2.11
N ILE A 69 24.15 5.94 -1.14
CA ILE A 69 24.94 6.50 -0.03
C ILE A 69 24.74 5.63 1.23
N PRO A 70 25.75 4.84 1.64
CA PRO A 70 25.61 3.88 2.74
C PRO A 70 25.23 4.54 4.08
N GLU A 71 25.80 5.70 4.40
CA GLU A 71 25.55 6.40 5.66
C GLU A 71 24.10 6.92 5.75
N PHE A 72 23.55 7.35 4.62
CA PHE A 72 22.14 7.73 4.53
C PHE A 72 21.25 6.50 4.73
N ALA A 73 21.56 5.39 4.05
CA ALA A 73 20.79 4.16 4.14
C ALA A 73 20.70 3.61 5.57
N ASP A 74 21.81 3.64 6.32
CA ASP A 74 21.84 3.20 7.72
C ASP A 74 20.99 4.12 8.62
N SER A 75 21.15 5.44 8.46
CA SER A 75 20.39 6.45 9.21
C SER A 75 18.89 6.31 8.97
N GLU A 76 18.49 6.17 7.70
CA GLU A 76 17.10 6.12 7.29
C GLU A 76 16.43 4.79 7.67
N SER A 77 17.17 3.69 7.59
CA SER A 77 16.69 2.37 8.01
C SER A 77 16.42 2.30 9.52
N GLU A 78 17.22 2.97 10.35
CA GLU A 78 16.96 3.05 11.79
C GLU A 78 15.72 3.91 12.11
N LYS A 79 15.49 5.02 11.40
CA LYS A 79 14.24 5.79 11.55
C LYS A 79 13.03 4.96 11.14
N PHE A 80 13.14 4.24 10.02
CA PHE A 80 12.12 3.35 9.50
C PHE A 80 11.74 2.25 10.50
N LYS A 81 12.75 1.56 11.03
CA LYS A 81 12.59 0.52 12.07
C LYS A 81 11.83 1.03 13.28
N ASN A 82 12.25 2.19 13.80
CA ASN A 82 11.60 2.84 14.94
C ASN A 82 10.15 3.23 14.63
N HIS A 83 9.88 3.71 13.42
CA HIS A 83 8.52 4.04 12.97
C HIS A 83 7.63 2.79 12.95
N LEU A 84 8.11 1.72 12.32
CA LEU A 84 7.40 0.46 12.20
C LEU A 84 7.10 -0.13 13.57
N LEU A 85 8.10 -0.27 14.44
CA LEU A 85 7.92 -0.76 15.81
C LEU A 85 6.82 0.02 16.51
N LYS A 86 6.91 1.36 16.52
CA LYS A 86 5.89 2.24 17.12
C LYS A 86 4.50 2.08 16.50
N LYS A 87 4.40 1.78 15.21
CA LYS A 87 3.12 1.58 14.50
C LYS A 87 2.51 0.21 14.79
N LEU A 88 3.32 -0.83 14.85
CA LEU A 88 2.86 -2.21 15.03
C LEU A 88 2.54 -2.50 16.50
N SER A 89 3.27 -1.90 17.46
CA SER A 89 2.92 -2.00 18.89
C SER A 89 1.54 -1.44 19.25
N LYS A 90 0.95 -0.60 18.39
CA LYS A 90 -0.44 -0.12 18.56
C LYS A 90 -1.49 -1.15 18.15
N LYS A 91 -1.07 -2.23 17.51
CA LYS A 91 -1.90 -3.33 17.01
C LYS A 91 -1.37 -4.67 17.54
N GLU A 92 -1.02 -4.67 18.82
CA GLU A 92 -0.51 -5.85 19.51
C GLU A 92 -1.48 -7.04 19.44
N ASP A 93 -2.79 -6.78 19.30
CA ASP A 93 -3.82 -7.79 19.07
C ASP A 93 -3.60 -8.63 17.79
N MET A 94 -3.03 -8.02 16.75
CA MET A 94 -2.80 -8.67 15.46
C MET A 94 -1.38 -9.24 15.33
N PHE A 95 -0.38 -8.54 15.87
CA PHE A 95 1.03 -8.93 15.71
C PHE A 95 1.57 -9.73 16.90
N GLY A 96 1.04 -9.53 18.12
CA GLY A 96 1.47 -10.22 19.33
C GLY A 96 3.00 -10.22 19.50
N ASP A 97 3.56 -11.41 19.72
CA ASP A 97 5.00 -11.61 19.92
C ASP A 97 5.83 -11.54 18.63
N SER A 98 5.19 -11.46 17.46
CA SER A 98 5.88 -11.43 16.16
C SER A 98 6.32 -10.03 15.71
N ILE A 99 6.06 -8.98 16.51
CA ILE A 99 6.38 -7.59 16.14
C ILE A 99 7.85 -7.44 15.78
N ASP A 100 8.76 -7.94 16.63
CA ASP A 100 10.21 -7.77 16.42
C ASP A 100 10.68 -8.49 15.13
N GLU A 101 10.12 -9.67 14.84
CA GLU A 101 10.44 -10.42 13.62
C GLU A 101 9.91 -9.70 12.37
N VAL A 102 8.67 -9.23 12.40
CA VAL A 102 8.06 -8.47 11.30
C VAL A 102 8.84 -7.19 11.02
N VAL A 103 9.17 -6.42 12.06
CA VAL A 103 9.98 -5.20 11.95
C VAL A 103 11.37 -5.53 11.42
N GLY A 104 12.01 -6.59 11.90
CA GLY A 104 13.32 -7.03 11.45
C GLY A 104 13.35 -7.34 9.95
N ILE A 105 12.40 -8.12 9.45
CA ILE A 105 12.29 -8.47 8.03
C ILE A 105 12.08 -7.24 7.17
N CYS A 106 11.11 -6.38 7.53
CA CYS A 106 10.85 -5.17 6.76
C CYS A 106 12.06 -4.23 6.75
N THR A 107 12.73 -4.06 7.90
CA THR A 107 13.92 -3.22 8.00
C THR A 107 15.05 -3.76 7.14
N GLN A 108 15.26 -5.08 7.12
CA GLN A 108 16.29 -5.71 6.29
C GLN A 108 16.04 -5.48 4.80
N ILE A 109 14.80 -5.70 4.32
CA ILE A 109 14.44 -5.49 2.91
C ILE A 109 14.62 -4.03 2.52
N PHE A 110 14.12 -3.12 3.35
CA PHE A 110 14.23 -1.68 3.11
C PHE A 110 15.69 -1.20 3.10
N ASN A 111 16.49 -1.65 4.06
CA ASN A 111 17.91 -1.33 4.15
C ASN A 111 18.66 -1.80 2.91
N ASN A 112 18.44 -3.05 2.47
CA ASN A 112 19.06 -3.56 1.26
C ASN A 112 18.72 -2.69 0.05
N PHE A 113 17.44 -2.36 -0.14
CA PHE A 113 17.01 -1.47 -1.22
C PHE A 113 17.72 -0.11 -1.18
N LEU A 114 17.83 0.52 0.00
CA LEU A 114 18.51 1.81 0.14
C LEU A 114 20.01 1.74 -0.16
N HIS A 115 20.65 0.59 0.08
CA HIS A 115 22.07 0.38 -0.18
C HIS A 115 22.38 -0.02 -1.62
N THR A 116 21.42 -0.55 -2.38
CA THR A 116 21.69 -1.12 -3.71
C THR A 116 20.98 -0.41 -4.87
N GLU A 117 19.79 0.13 -4.63
CA GLU A 117 18.89 0.57 -5.71
C GLU A 117 18.39 2.00 -5.55
N TYR A 118 18.34 2.52 -4.33
CA TYR A 118 17.96 3.91 -4.11
C TYR A 118 19.14 4.85 -4.39
N GLY A 119 18.88 5.92 -5.13
CA GLY A 119 19.90 6.89 -5.53
C GLY A 119 19.34 8.30 -5.65
N GLY A 120 18.42 8.61 -4.73
CA GLY A 120 17.90 9.95 -4.52
C GLY A 120 16.44 10.14 -4.87
N PRO A 121 15.94 11.37 -4.79
CA PRO A 121 14.51 11.66 -4.77
C PRO A 121 13.81 11.20 -6.04
N GLY A 122 12.59 10.70 -5.89
CA GLY A 122 11.78 10.19 -7.00
C GLY A 122 12.16 8.80 -7.50
N THR A 123 13.03 8.08 -6.76
CA THR A 123 13.50 6.74 -7.16
C THR A 123 13.06 5.63 -6.21
N LEU A 124 12.18 5.98 -5.27
CA LEU A 124 11.55 5.03 -4.36
C LEU A 124 10.75 3.99 -5.15
N MET A 125 11.21 2.74 -5.15
CA MET A 125 10.58 1.65 -5.88
C MET A 125 9.46 1.00 -5.06
N VAL A 126 8.50 0.40 -5.77
CA VAL A 126 7.38 -0.34 -5.13
C VAL A 126 7.80 -1.76 -4.76
N ASP A 127 8.71 -2.36 -5.53
CA ASP A 127 9.14 -3.75 -5.41
C ASP A 127 9.59 -4.14 -3.99
N PRO A 128 10.42 -3.34 -3.26
CA PRO A 128 10.78 -3.66 -1.89
C PRO A 128 9.58 -3.81 -0.94
N PHE A 129 8.50 -3.07 -1.18
CA PHE A 129 7.30 -3.15 -0.34
C PHE A 129 6.40 -4.34 -0.71
N ILE A 130 6.44 -4.78 -1.96
CA ILE A 130 5.82 -6.04 -2.39
C ILE A 130 6.55 -7.19 -1.71
N ASP A 131 7.88 -7.19 -1.78
CA ASP A 131 8.74 -8.19 -1.14
C ASP A 131 8.52 -8.26 0.36
N MET A 132 8.27 -7.12 1.04
CA MET A 132 7.88 -7.13 2.45
C MET A 132 6.58 -7.90 2.68
N ALA A 133 5.54 -7.65 1.88
CA ALA A 133 4.26 -8.33 2.05
C ALA A 133 4.38 -9.83 1.77
N ASP A 134 5.06 -10.18 0.68
CA ASP A 134 5.24 -11.56 0.25
C ASP A 134 6.11 -12.34 1.24
N THR A 135 7.25 -11.78 1.66
CA THR A 135 8.14 -12.44 2.64
C THR A 135 7.43 -12.72 3.95
N LEU A 136 6.62 -11.78 4.45
CA LEU A 136 5.85 -11.97 5.68
C LEU A 136 4.80 -13.06 5.49
N ASN A 137 4.08 -13.06 4.36
CA ASN A 137 3.06 -14.05 4.06
C ASN A 137 3.64 -15.47 3.89
N GLU A 138 4.76 -15.59 3.17
CA GLU A 138 5.47 -16.85 2.97
C GLU A 138 5.99 -17.45 4.29
N ARG A 139 6.40 -16.59 5.24
CA ARG A 139 6.81 -17.02 6.58
C ARG A 139 5.64 -17.25 7.55
N GLY A 140 4.40 -17.02 7.11
CA GLY A 140 3.22 -17.15 7.96
C GLY A 140 3.11 -16.08 9.04
N LEU A 141 3.79 -14.94 8.87
CA LEU A 141 3.77 -13.83 9.81
C LEU A 141 2.51 -12.97 9.62
N PRO A 142 1.96 -12.39 10.70
CA PRO A 142 0.73 -11.63 10.62
C PRO A 142 0.92 -10.28 9.93
N GLY A 143 -0.15 -9.81 9.29
CA GLY A 143 -0.28 -8.41 8.89
C GLY A 143 0.60 -7.95 7.72
N GLY A 144 1.09 -8.85 6.86
CA GLY A 144 1.96 -8.53 5.72
C GLY A 144 1.50 -7.31 4.90
N PRO A 145 0.30 -7.33 4.28
CA PRO A 145 -0.22 -6.19 3.51
C PRO A 145 -0.35 -4.89 4.33
N GLN A 146 -0.71 -5.01 5.61
CA GLN A 146 -0.87 -3.87 6.52
C GLN A 146 0.48 -3.22 6.85
N THR A 147 1.49 -4.05 7.09
CA THR A 147 2.87 -3.63 7.37
C THR A 147 3.50 -2.98 6.14
N ALA A 148 3.40 -3.63 4.97
CA ALA A 148 3.88 -3.07 3.71
C ALA A 148 3.24 -1.71 3.41
N ARG A 149 1.92 -1.58 3.60
CA ARG A 149 1.24 -0.30 3.42
C ARG A 149 1.72 0.78 4.40
N ALA A 150 1.98 0.41 5.66
CA ALA A 150 2.54 1.35 6.63
C ALA A 150 3.94 1.79 6.22
N ALA A 151 4.75 0.86 5.71
CA ALA A 151 6.09 1.11 5.20
C ALA A 151 6.08 2.07 4.00
N VAL A 152 5.25 1.80 2.97
CA VAL A 152 5.08 2.69 1.80
C VAL A 152 4.73 4.10 2.25
N LYS A 153 3.73 4.22 3.13
CA LYS A 153 3.27 5.54 3.59
C LYS A 153 4.35 6.32 4.34
N TRP A 154 5.18 5.62 5.12
CA TRP A 154 6.29 6.27 5.80
C TRP A 154 7.37 6.69 4.80
N ALA A 155 7.80 5.79 3.93
CA ALA A 155 8.88 6.03 2.99
C ALA A 155 8.56 7.21 2.05
N GLN A 156 7.35 7.25 1.49
CA GLN A 156 6.88 8.35 0.65
C GLN A 156 6.88 9.72 1.35
N ALA A 157 6.83 9.75 2.68
CA ALA A 157 6.73 10.98 3.45
C ALA A 157 8.06 11.43 4.07
N HIS A 158 9.13 10.64 3.97
CA HIS A 158 10.40 10.95 4.66
C HIS A 158 11.62 10.74 3.77
N VAL A 159 11.68 9.66 2.98
CA VAL A 159 12.94 9.24 2.33
C VAL A 159 13.48 10.28 1.35
N ASP A 160 12.62 10.84 0.51
CA ASP A 160 13.01 11.87 -0.45
C ASP A 160 13.33 13.21 0.26
N GLU A 161 12.56 13.57 1.29
CA GLU A 161 12.75 14.80 2.07
C GLU A 161 14.05 14.77 2.88
N ASP A 162 14.31 13.66 3.57
CA ASP A 162 15.50 13.44 4.38
C ASP A 162 16.76 13.34 3.48
N TRP A 163 16.63 12.85 2.24
CA TRP A 163 17.71 12.86 1.26
C TRP A 163 18.05 14.29 0.81
N ASP A 164 17.03 15.10 0.51
CA ASP A 164 17.23 16.49 0.14
C ASP A 164 17.93 17.24 1.29
N GLU A 165 17.50 17.06 2.53
CA GLU A 165 18.17 17.65 3.71
C GLU A 165 19.63 17.18 3.82
N TRP A 166 19.90 15.90 3.60
CA TRP A 166 21.23 15.32 3.68
C TRP A 166 22.21 15.88 2.64
N THR A 167 21.74 16.09 1.41
CA THR A 167 22.57 16.52 0.28
C THR A 167 22.62 18.04 0.08
N SER A 168 21.77 18.80 0.80
CA SER A 168 21.74 20.26 0.78
C SER A 168 22.87 20.92 1.59
N SER A 169 23.73 20.12 2.26
CA SER A 169 24.78 20.58 3.17
C SER A 169 26.16 20.71 2.53
#